data_AF-A0A1C7N4G3-F1
#
_entry.id   AF-A0A1C7N4G3-F1
#
_cell.length_a   1.000
_cell.length_b   1.000
_cell.length_c   1.000
_cell.angle_alpha   90.00
_cell.angle_beta   90.00
_cell.angle_gamma   90.00
#
_symmetry.space_group_name_H-M   'P 1'
#
loop_
_entity.id
_entity.type
_entity.pdbx_description
1 polymer ?
#
loop_
_entity_poly.entity_id
_entity_poly.type
_entity_poly.pdbx_seq_one_letter_code
_entity_poly.pdbx_strand_id
1 'polypeptide(L)'
;MAFILHATKAFDVYAYQTSLVEETEKKVQVETDKIHEVEVQNEKYAVDHRELQKYREEISSLLDKALQQETSKTQECKDKIDETKKKAEEQLENVKKLDKVKEYIKNADIALLEAILELRSSNVKESLMGNGKVYFPELAYECLKKAREEYPDLPGFSSPTEYVNEADNTGAYYSPMQKYLWDVRKKLAELIIWCDREVISLLEKETQLQIELGKHTDNYNYERRDALKASV
;
A
#
# COMPACT_ATOMS: atom_id res chain seq x y z
N MET A 1 36.59 -15.48 36.02
CA MET A 1 36.53 -15.86 34.59
C MET A 1 35.15 -15.70 33.95
N ALA A 2 34.02 -15.88 34.65
CA ALA A 2 32.68 -15.71 34.07
C ALA A 2 32.32 -14.26 33.66
N PHE A 3 32.81 -13.25 34.38
CA PHE A 3 32.53 -11.82 34.09
C PHE A 3 33.13 -11.34 32.76
N ILE A 4 34.31 -11.83 32.39
CA ILE A 4 35.01 -11.42 31.16
C ILE A 4 34.31 -12.00 29.92
N LEU A 5 33.77 -13.23 30.03
CA LEU A 5 33.01 -13.90 28.96
C LEU A 5 31.63 -13.28 28.71
N HIS A 6 30.98 -12.72 29.74
CA HIS A 6 29.71 -12.02 29.56
C HIS A 6 29.88 -10.64 28.92
N ALA A 7 30.95 -9.92 29.29
CA ALA A 7 31.27 -8.62 28.69
C ALA A 7 31.66 -8.73 27.21
N THR A 8 32.40 -9.77 26.82
CA THR A 8 32.74 -10.01 25.40
C THR A 8 31.51 -10.36 24.57
N LYS A 9 30.63 -11.25 25.03
CA LYS A 9 29.37 -11.57 24.33
C LYS A 9 28.44 -10.35 24.19
N ALA A 10 28.33 -9.50 25.21
CA ALA A 10 27.52 -8.29 25.13
C ALA A 10 28.10 -7.27 24.13
N PHE A 11 29.44 -7.16 24.09
CA PHE A 11 30.14 -6.29 23.14
C PHE A 11 29.97 -6.76 21.69
N ASP A 12 30.07 -8.08 21.44
CA ASP A 12 29.88 -8.66 20.11
C ASP A 12 28.44 -8.50 19.60
N VAL A 13 27.44 -8.64 20.48
CA VAL A 13 26.02 -8.40 20.14
C VAL A 13 25.77 -6.93 19.82
N TYR A 14 26.37 -6.02 20.60
CA TYR A 14 26.23 -4.58 20.37
C TYR A 14 26.91 -4.16 19.05
N ALA A 15 28.12 -4.66 18.77
CA ALA A 15 28.82 -4.41 17.52
C ALA A 15 28.05 -4.96 16.30
N TYR A 16 27.47 -6.15 16.42
CA TYR A 16 26.63 -6.74 15.38
C TYR A 16 25.36 -5.91 15.15
N GLN A 17 24.67 -5.47 16.20
CA GLN A 17 23.49 -4.61 16.10
C GLN A 17 23.81 -3.28 15.40
N THR A 18 24.89 -2.60 15.79
CA THR A 18 25.31 -1.35 15.15
C THR A 18 25.62 -1.56 13.67
N SER A 19 26.30 -2.66 13.31
CA SER A 19 26.60 -2.97 11.91
C SER A 19 25.34 -3.24 11.07
N LEU A 20 24.33 -3.89 11.66
CA LEU A 20 23.06 -4.19 10.99
C LEU A 20 22.24 -2.91 10.78
N VAL A 21 22.28 -1.99 11.75
CA VAL A 21 21.65 -0.67 11.65
C VAL A 21 22.30 0.13 10.53
N GLU A 22 23.62 0.24 10.50
CA GLU A 22 24.35 0.96 9.45
C GLU A 22 24.10 0.39 8.05
N GLU A 23 24.06 -0.94 7.91
CA GLU A 23 23.74 -1.58 6.62
C GLU A 23 22.31 -1.27 6.18
N THR A 24 21.37 -1.28 7.12
CA THR A 24 19.95 -0.97 6.85
C THR A 24 19.79 0.50 6.47
N GLU A 25 20.43 1.42 7.18
CA GLU A 25 20.42 2.86 6.87
C GLU A 25 20.99 3.13 5.48
N LYS A 26 22.09 2.47 5.10
CA LYS A 26 22.65 2.59 3.74
C LYS A 26 21.68 2.10 2.67
N LYS A 27 21.01 0.96 2.89
CA LYS A 27 19.99 0.45 1.96
C LYS A 27 18.82 1.42 1.83
N VAL A 28 18.35 1.99 2.93
CA VAL A 28 17.29 3.00 2.95
C VAL A 28 17.72 4.25 2.17
N GLN A 29 18.96 4.71 2.34
CA GLN A 29 19.46 5.88 1.62
C GLN A 29 19.51 5.63 0.11
N VAL A 30 20.03 4.48 -0.32
CA VAL A 30 20.09 4.12 -1.75
C VAL A 30 18.71 4.10 -2.40
N GLU A 31 17.71 3.55 -1.72
CA GLU A 31 16.34 3.56 -2.26
C GLU A 31 15.71 4.96 -2.21
N THR A 32 16.00 5.75 -1.17
CA THR A 32 15.57 7.16 -1.09
C THR A 32 16.11 7.99 -2.26
N ASP A 33 17.39 7.81 -2.59
CA ASP A 33 18.03 8.54 -3.69
C ASP A 33 17.41 8.18 -5.05
N LYS A 34 17.09 6.89 -5.26
CA LYS A 34 16.38 6.44 -6.48
C LYS A 34 14.97 7.01 -6.56
N ILE A 35 14.25 7.04 -5.44
CA ILE A 35 12.91 7.65 -5.37
C ILE A 35 13.00 9.12 -5.78
N HIS A 36 13.97 9.84 -5.23
CA HIS A 36 14.16 11.26 -5.53
C HIS A 36 14.46 11.52 -7.02
N GLU A 37 15.29 10.70 -7.65
CA GLU A 37 15.58 10.83 -9.09
C GLU A 37 14.31 10.68 -9.95
N VAL A 38 13.44 9.73 -9.59
CA VAL A 38 12.15 9.53 -10.26
C VAL A 38 11.19 10.68 -9.98
N GLU A 39 11.16 11.22 -8.77
CA GLU A 39 10.32 12.38 -8.40
C GLU A 39 10.65 13.61 -9.26
N VAL A 40 11.94 13.93 -9.43
CA VAL A 40 12.38 15.07 -10.25
C VAL A 40 11.93 14.92 -11.71
N GLN A 41 11.99 13.71 -12.28
CA GLN A 41 11.48 13.46 -13.64
C GLN A 41 9.96 13.60 -13.71
N ASN A 42 9.24 13.09 -12.71
CA ASN A 42 7.79 13.17 -12.63
C ASN A 42 7.28 14.61 -12.49
N GLU A 43 8.00 15.48 -11.79
CA GLU A 43 7.64 16.91 -11.69
C GLU A 43 7.61 17.58 -13.08
N LYS A 44 8.61 17.30 -13.93
CA LYS A 44 8.64 17.82 -15.29
C LYS A 44 7.44 17.31 -16.10
N TYR A 45 7.20 16.00 -16.09
CA TYR A 45 6.05 15.42 -16.79
C TYR A 45 4.71 15.96 -16.28
N ALA A 46 4.60 16.25 -14.99
CA ALA A 46 3.40 16.85 -14.41
C ALA A 46 3.15 18.28 -14.93
N VAL A 47 4.22 19.08 -15.13
CA VAL A 47 4.12 20.41 -15.74
C VAL A 47 3.66 20.28 -17.20
N ASP A 48 4.34 19.46 -18.00
CA ASP A 48 4.01 19.24 -19.41
C ASP A 48 2.56 18.76 -19.58
N HIS A 49 2.11 17.82 -18.74
CA HIS A 49 0.74 17.31 -18.72
C HIS A 49 -0.28 18.42 -18.44
N ARG A 50 -0.04 19.25 -17.42
CA ARG A 50 -0.95 20.36 -17.06
C ARG A 50 -1.07 21.38 -18.19
N GLU A 51 0.02 21.67 -18.89
CA GLU A 51 -0.01 22.59 -20.04
C GLU A 51 -0.82 22.00 -21.20
N LEU A 52 -0.58 20.74 -21.56
CA LEU A 52 -1.34 20.06 -22.61
C LEU A 52 -2.83 19.96 -22.27
N GLN A 53 -3.17 19.71 -21.01
CA GLN A 53 -4.55 19.67 -20.55
C GLN A 53 -5.24 21.03 -20.72
N LYS A 54 -4.56 22.14 -20.42
CA LYS A 54 -5.11 23.49 -20.68
C LYS A 54 -5.40 23.71 -22.15
N TYR A 55 -4.50 23.33 -23.06
CA TYR A 55 -4.76 23.45 -24.49
C TYR A 55 -5.96 22.62 -24.94
N ARG A 56 -6.11 21.41 -24.40
CA ARG A 56 -7.29 20.56 -24.66
C ARG A 56 -8.58 21.23 -24.18
N GLU A 57 -8.58 21.83 -22.99
CA GLU A 57 -9.72 22.57 -22.43
C GLU A 57 -10.05 23.83 -23.25
N GLU A 58 -9.05 24.59 -23.68
CA GLU A 58 -9.22 25.75 -24.55
C GLU A 58 -9.87 25.36 -25.89
N ILE A 59 -9.39 24.30 -26.54
CA ILE A 59 -9.98 23.78 -27.79
C ILE A 59 -11.44 23.37 -27.57
N SER A 60 -11.72 22.61 -26.52
CA SER A 60 -13.10 22.21 -26.18
C SER A 60 -14.00 23.43 -26.02
N SER A 61 -13.52 24.47 -25.31
CA SER A 61 -14.29 25.70 -25.08
C SER A 61 -14.56 26.51 -26.35
N LEU A 62 -13.63 26.51 -27.31
CA LEU A 62 -13.82 27.17 -28.60
C LEU A 62 -14.83 26.41 -29.45
N LEU A 63 -14.77 25.07 -29.44
CA LEU A 63 -15.72 24.21 -30.14
C LEU A 63 -17.12 24.28 -29.52
N ASP A 64 -17.24 24.45 -28.20
CA ASP A 64 -18.52 24.69 -27.50
C ASP A 64 -19.23 25.96 -28.00
N LYS A 65 -18.46 27.01 -28.29
CA LYS A 65 -19.01 28.27 -28.83
C LYS A 65 -19.39 28.15 -30.30
N ALA A 66 -18.63 27.36 -31.07
CA ALA A 66 -18.78 27.26 -32.52
C ALA A 66 -19.83 26.22 -32.95
N LEU A 67 -20.03 25.15 -32.17
CA LEU A 67 -20.91 24.04 -32.52
C LEU A 67 -21.95 23.81 -31.42
N GLN A 68 -23.18 24.26 -31.64
CA GLN A 68 -24.28 24.14 -30.67
C GLN A 68 -25.07 22.82 -30.77
N GLN A 69 -24.89 22.05 -31.84
CA GLN A 69 -25.60 20.78 -32.05
C GLN A 69 -24.65 19.60 -31.99
N GLU A 70 -25.03 18.59 -31.21
CA GLU A 70 -24.32 17.33 -31.12
C GLU A 70 -24.81 16.34 -32.18
N THR A 71 -23.85 15.64 -32.78
CA THR A 71 -24.09 14.52 -33.69
C THR A 71 -24.13 13.20 -32.93
N SER A 72 -24.63 12.13 -33.56
CA SER A 72 -24.59 10.78 -32.98
C SER A 72 -23.18 10.32 -32.63
N LYS A 73 -22.18 10.66 -33.46
CA LYS A 73 -20.77 10.33 -33.22
C LYS A 73 -20.17 11.08 -32.02
N THR A 74 -20.53 12.35 -31.86
CA THR A 74 -20.06 13.13 -30.70
C THR A 74 -20.71 12.64 -29.41
N GLN A 75 -21.96 12.17 -29.44
CA GLN A 75 -22.60 11.54 -28.29
C GLN A 75 -21.92 10.22 -27.91
N GLU A 76 -21.61 9.35 -28.87
CA GLU A 76 -20.88 8.10 -28.60
C GLU A 76 -19.52 8.36 -27.94
N CYS A 77 -18.82 9.43 -28.34
CA CYS A 77 -17.56 9.81 -27.71
C CYS A 77 -17.76 10.29 -26.27
N LYS A 78 -18.83 11.05 -25.97
CA LYS A 78 -19.17 11.46 -24.60
C LYS A 78 -19.48 10.27 -23.71
N ASP A 79 -20.28 9.32 -24.19
CA ASP A 79 -20.64 8.13 -23.43
C ASP A 79 -19.38 7.34 -23.02
N LYS A 80 -18.41 7.21 -23.95
CA LYS A 80 -17.11 6.60 -23.66
C LYS A 80 -16.26 7.39 -22.65
N ILE A 81 -16.28 8.73 -22.73
CA ILE A 81 -15.60 9.60 -21.76
C ILE A 81 -16.18 9.36 -20.36
N ASP A 82 -17.50 9.37 -20.23
CA ASP A 82 -18.17 9.24 -18.93
C ASP A 82 -18.02 7.83 -18.35
N GLU A 83 -18.08 6.78 -19.18
CA GLU A 83 -17.80 5.41 -18.76
C GLU A 83 -16.36 5.26 -18.27
N THR A 84 -15.40 5.84 -18.99
CA THR A 84 -13.97 5.76 -18.64
C THR A 84 -13.68 6.52 -17.34
N LYS A 85 -14.28 7.71 -17.14
CA LYS A 85 -14.19 8.46 -15.88
C LYS A 85 -14.70 7.64 -14.71
N LYS A 86 -15.87 7.03 -14.85
CA LYS A 86 -16.46 6.20 -13.79
C LYS A 86 -15.53 5.03 -13.43
N LYS A 87 -14.96 4.35 -14.42
CA LYS A 87 -13.98 3.28 -14.19
C LYS A 87 -12.73 3.79 -13.48
N ALA A 88 -12.21 4.96 -13.85
CA ALA A 88 -11.04 5.54 -13.20
C ALA A 88 -11.32 5.90 -11.73
N GLU A 89 -12.50 6.48 -11.44
CA GLU A 89 -12.95 6.78 -10.07
C GLU A 89 -13.07 5.53 -9.21
N GLU A 90 -13.62 4.44 -9.77
CA GLU A 90 -13.69 3.14 -9.08
C GLU A 90 -12.30 2.58 -8.73
N GLN A 91 -11.31 2.72 -9.63
CA GLN A 91 -9.93 2.29 -9.34
C GLN A 91 -9.29 3.14 -8.24
N LEU A 92 -9.46 4.46 -8.27
CA LEU A 92 -8.95 5.37 -7.24
C LEU A 92 -9.56 5.07 -5.87
N GLU A 93 -10.84 4.72 -5.83
CA GLU A 93 -11.50 4.32 -4.57
C GLU A 93 -10.92 3.01 -4.02
N ASN A 94 -10.59 2.04 -4.88
CA ASN A 94 -9.93 0.81 -4.46
C ASN A 94 -8.52 1.08 -3.89
N VAL A 95 -7.77 2.01 -4.47
CA VAL A 95 -6.47 2.44 -3.93
C VAL A 95 -6.63 3.03 -2.52
N LYS A 96 -7.59 3.94 -2.32
CA LYS A 96 -7.88 4.53 -1.00
C LYS A 96 -8.28 3.50 0.04
N LYS A 97 -9.08 2.51 -0.35
CA LYS A 97 -9.44 1.39 0.54
C LYS A 97 -8.21 0.60 0.96
N LEU A 98 -7.30 0.28 0.04
CA LEU A 98 -6.05 -0.39 0.37
C LEU A 98 -5.13 0.44 1.28
N ASP A 99 -5.12 1.76 1.15
CA ASP A 99 -4.38 2.63 2.07
C ASP A 99 -4.93 2.55 3.51
N LYS A 100 -6.25 2.59 3.68
CA LYS A 100 -6.88 2.37 4.99
C LYS A 100 -6.61 0.96 5.53
N VAL A 101 -6.63 -0.05 4.67
CA VAL A 101 -6.28 -1.44 5.05
C VAL A 101 -4.85 -1.50 5.59
N LYS A 102 -3.89 -0.82 4.94
CA LYS A 102 -2.51 -0.74 5.43
C LYS A 102 -2.44 -0.08 6.81
N GLU A 103 -3.22 0.99 7.05
CA GLU A 103 -3.30 1.61 8.38
C GLU A 103 -3.83 0.64 9.44
N TYR A 104 -4.91 -0.11 9.13
CA TYR A 104 -5.43 -1.13 10.04
C TYR A 104 -4.42 -2.23 10.33
N ILE A 105 -3.69 -2.71 9.31
CA ILE A 105 -2.65 -3.74 9.49
C ILE A 105 -1.50 -3.21 10.36
N LYS A 106 -1.06 -1.96 10.16
CA LYS A 106 -0.03 -1.32 11.00
C LYS A 106 -0.48 -1.20 12.46
N ASN A 107 -1.72 -0.79 12.70
CA ASN A 107 -2.29 -0.71 14.04
C ASN A 107 -2.38 -2.09 14.70
N ALA A 108 -2.73 -3.13 13.93
CA ALA A 108 -2.68 -4.51 14.41
C ALA A 108 -1.26 -4.96 14.75
N ASP A 109 -0.26 -4.62 13.93
CA ASP A 109 1.15 -4.94 14.19
C ASP A 109 1.67 -4.28 15.48
N ILE A 110 1.32 -3.01 15.70
CA ILE A 110 1.67 -2.27 16.93
C ILE A 110 1.04 -2.95 18.15
N ALA A 111 -0.25 -3.28 18.10
CA ALA A 111 -0.93 -3.96 19.21
C ALA A 111 -0.33 -5.34 19.51
N LEU A 112 0.12 -6.08 18.48
CA LEU A 112 0.82 -7.34 18.65
C LEU A 112 2.21 -7.14 19.28
N LEU A 113 2.94 -6.09 18.89
CA LEU A 113 4.23 -5.77 19.49
C LEU A 113 4.09 -5.41 20.97
N GLU A 114 3.11 -4.58 21.32
CA GLU A 114 2.80 -4.23 22.72
C GLU A 114 2.51 -5.49 23.54
N ALA A 115 1.67 -6.39 23.01
CA ALA A 115 1.37 -7.67 23.64
C ALA A 115 2.60 -8.57 23.84
N ILE A 116 3.51 -8.64 22.86
CA ILE A 116 4.78 -9.37 22.99
C ILE A 116 5.64 -8.78 24.11
N LEU A 117 5.72 -7.45 24.21
CA LEU A 117 6.49 -6.75 25.25
C LEU A 117 5.89 -6.95 26.64
N GLU A 118 4.55 -6.93 26.76
CA GLU A 118 3.85 -7.23 28.01
C GLU A 118 4.09 -8.68 28.48
N LEU A 119 4.03 -9.65 27.55
CA LEU A 119 4.33 -11.05 27.87
C LEU A 119 5.78 -11.23 28.35
N ARG A 120 6.71 -10.43 27.82
CA ARG A 120 8.12 -10.44 28.25
C ARG A 120 8.31 -9.84 29.65
N SER A 121 7.53 -8.82 30.00
CA SER A 121 7.65 -8.16 31.31
C SER A 121 6.90 -8.89 32.43
N SER A 122 5.89 -9.70 32.09
CA SER A 122 4.97 -10.31 33.05
C SER A 122 4.63 -11.78 32.72
N ASN A 123 5.33 -12.74 33.32
CA ASN A 123 5.01 -14.18 33.22
C ASN A 123 3.61 -14.54 33.78
N VAL A 124 2.96 -13.63 34.50
CA VAL A 124 1.65 -13.84 35.15
C VAL A 124 0.51 -13.96 34.14
N LYS A 125 0.57 -13.26 33.00
CA LYS A 125 -0.47 -13.37 31.96
C LYS A 125 -0.47 -14.75 31.30
N GLU A 126 0.71 -15.35 31.17
CA GLU A 126 0.89 -16.67 30.58
C GLU A 126 0.41 -17.78 31.53
N SER A 127 0.63 -17.64 32.84
CA SER A 127 0.15 -18.60 33.84
C SER A 127 -1.36 -18.51 34.14
N LEU A 128 -2.00 -17.38 33.83
CA LEU A 128 -3.45 -17.19 33.93
C LEU A 128 -4.23 -17.78 32.74
N MET A 129 -3.55 -18.04 31.62
CA MET A 129 -4.17 -18.66 30.45
C MET A 129 -4.07 -20.18 30.56
N GLY A 130 -5.21 -20.82 30.84
CA GLY A 130 -5.29 -22.29 30.89
C GLY A 130 -4.79 -22.94 29.59
N ASN A 131 -4.29 -24.18 29.71
CA ASN A 131 -3.72 -24.95 28.59
C ASN A 131 -4.61 -24.88 27.33
N GLY A 132 -4.03 -24.46 26.20
CA GLY A 132 -4.67 -24.44 24.88
C GLY A 132 -5.35 -23.12 24.47
N LYS A 133 -5.30 -22.06 25.28
CA LYS A 133 -5.83 -20.73 24.88
C LYS A 133 -4.72 -19.82 24.35
N VAL A 134 -4.91 -19.28 23.15
CA VAL A 134 -4.01 -18.30 22.51
C VAL A 134 -4.44 -16.89 22.93
N TYR A 135 -3.53 -16.12 23.51
CA TYR A 135 -3.73 -14.69 23.75
C TYR A 135 -3.61 -13.96 22.41
N PHE A 136 -4.68 -13.28 22.00
CA PHE A 136 -4.65 -12.37 20.88
C PHE A 136 -5.18 -11.00 21.32
N PRO A 137 -4.47 -9.90 21.05
CA PRO A 137 -4.92 -8.57 21.46
C PRO A 137 -6.24 -8.20 20.76
N GLU A 138 -7.23 -7.76 21.54
CA GLU A 138 -8.53 -7.36 21.01
C GLU A 138 -8.41 -6.24 19.96
N LEU A 139 -7.51 -5.28 20.19
CA LEU A 139 -7.24 -4.20 19.25
C LEU A 139 -6.71 -4.74 17.92
N ALA A 140 -5.81 -5.74 17.94
CA ALA A 140 -5.31 -6.38 16.74
C ALA A 140 -6.44 -7.12 16.00
N TYR A 141 -7.34 -7.78 16.73
CA TYR A 141 -8.48 -8.50 16.15
C TYR A 141 -9.43 -7.53 15.44
N GLU A 142 -9.84 -6.47 16.12
CA GLU A 142 -10.76 -5.46 15.57
C GLU A 142 -10.16 -4.72 14.37
N CYS A 143 -8.86 -4.42 14.39
CA CYS A 143 -8.17 -3.85 13.23
C CYS A 143 -8.18 -4.79 12.02
N LEU A 144 -7.88 -6.08 12.22
CA LEU A 144 -7.89 -7.06 11.11
C LEU A 144 -9.30 -7.33 10.59
N LYS A 145 -10.31 -7.27 11.47
CA LYS A 145 -11.72 -7.36 11.08
C LYS A 145 -12.11 -6.16 10.20
N LYS A 146 -11.83 -4.93 10.63
CA LYS A 146 -12.09 -3.71 9.85
C LYS A 146 -11.35 -3.71 8.51
N ALA A 147 -10.11 -4.21 8.47
CA ALA A 147 -9.36 -4.36 7.23
C ALA A 147 -10.10 -5.25 6.21
N ARG A 148 -10.69 -6.36 6.66
CA ARG A 148 -11.48 -7.24 5.78
C ARG A 148 -12.84 -6.68 5.39
N GLU A 149 -13.46 -5.90 6.28
CA GLU A 149 -14.72 -5.19 5.96
C GLU A 149 -14.49 -4.13 4.87
N GLU A 150 -13.37 -3.40 4.93
CA GLU A 150 -13.01 -2.37 3.95
C GLU A 150 -12.60 -2.98 2.59
N TYR A 151 -11.90 -4.12 2.62
CA TYR A 151 -11.42 -4.81 1.42
C TYR A 151 -11.64 -6.34 1.52
N PRO A 152 -12.79 -6.86 1.06
CA PRO A 152 -13.16 -8.27 1.23
C PRO A 152 -12.22 -9.28 0.57
N ASP A 153 -11.56 -8.88 -0.53
CA ASP A 153 -10.63 -9.74 -1.28
C ASP A 153 -9.24 -9.83 -0.62
N LEU A 154 -9.07 -9.23 0.56
CA LEU A 154 -7.81 -9.27 1.31
C LEU A 154 -7.44 -10.72 1.64
N PRO A 155 -6.24 -11.20 1.25
CA PRO A 155 -5.87 -12.59 1.48
C PRO A 155 -5.81 -12.91 2.98
N GLY A 156 -6.37 -14.06 3.33
CA GLY A 156 -6.20 -14.64 4.66
C GLY A 156 -4.79 -15.20 4.85
N PHE A 157 -4.39 -15.36 6.11
CA PHE A 157 -3.20 -16.12 6.48
C PHE A 157 -3.61 -17.29 7.37
N SER A 158 -2.95 -18.44 7.17
CA SER A 158 -3.17 -19.64 7.98
C SER A 158 -2.73 -19.40 9.43
N SER A 159 -3.45 -19.97 10.39
CA SER A 159 -3.02 -19.97 11.79
C SER A 159 -1.63 -20.60 11.92
N PRO A 160 -0.70 -19.97 12.64
CA PRO A 160 0.57 -20.60 13.00
C PRO A 160 0.35 -21.95 13.69
N THR A 161 1.13 -22.97 13.31
CA THR A 161 1.10 -24.33 13.88
C THR A 161 1.55 -24.35 15.35
N GLU A 162 1.09 -25.35 16.12
CA GLU A 162 1.50 -25.56 17.52
C GLU A 162 3.03 -25.68 17.66
N TYR A 163 3.60 -24.97 18.65
CA TYR A 163 5.06 -24.80 18.77
C TYR A 163 5.72 -25.64 19.86
N VAL A 164 6.94 -26.09 19.53
CA VAL A 164 7.89 -26.74 20.45
C VAL A 164 8.82 -25.68 21.07
N ASN A 165 9.11 -25.82 22.36
CA ASN A 165 9.95 -24.92 23.15
C ASN A 165 11.44 -25.12 22.84
N GLU A 166 11.92 -24.54 21.73
CA GLU A 166 13.35 -24.53 21.36
C GLU A 166 13.92 -23.11 21.25
N ALA A 167 15.21 -22.92 21.50
CA ALA A 167 15.87 -21.62 21.34
C ALA A 167 15.98 -21.23 19.86
N ASP A 168 15.83 -19.95 19.53
CA ASP A 168 16.00 -19.49 18.14
C ASP A 168 17.47 -19.44 17.71
N ASN A 169 17.70 -19.09 16.44
CA ASN A 169 19.05 -18.97 15.85
C ASN A 169 19.93 -17.89 16.52
N THR A 170 19.35 -17.03 17.36
CA THR A 170 20.03 -15.96 18.11
C THR A 170 20.28 -16.35 19.58
N GLY A 171 19.83 -17.52 20.02
CA GLY A 171 19.91 -17.99 21.40
C GLY A 171 18.86 -17.36 22.32
N ALA A 172 17.88 -16.62 21.78
CA ALA A 172 16.79 -16.04 22.54
C ALA A 172 15.69 -17.08 22.80
N TYR A 173 15.25 -17.15 24.06
CA TYR A 173 14.13 -18.01 24.45
C TYR A 173 12.84 -17.20 24.42
N TYR A 174 11.98 -17.49 23.44
CA TYR A 174 10.64 -16.95 23.36
C TYR A 174 9.65 -18.00 23.83
N SER A 175 8.66 -17.58 24.62
CA SER A 175 7.56 -18.46 24.96
C SER A 175 6.76 -18.85 23.71
N PRO A 176 6.05 -20.00 23.71
CA PRO A 176 5.24 -20.42 22.56
C PRO A 176 4.23 -19.34 22.13
N MET A 177 3.70 -18.57 23.09
CA MET A 177 2.79 -17.45 22.82
C MET A 177 3.49 -16.29 22.13
N GLN A 178 4.69 -15.91 22.60
CA GLN A 178 5.48 -14.85 21.98
C GLN A 178 5.85 -15.22 20.54
N LYS A 179 6.23 -16.48 20.30
CA LYS A 179 6.53 -16.98 18.95
C LYS A 179 5.30 -16.90 18.03
N TYR A 180 4.15 -17.37 18.51
CA TYR A 180 2.89 -17.26 17.77
C TYR A 180 2.62 -15.82 17.34
N LEU A 181 2.71 -14.85 18.25
CA LEU A 181 2.48 -13.44 17.94
C LEU A 181 3.54 -12.90 16.96
N TRP A 182 4.81 -13.30 17.09
CA TRP A 182 5.85 -12.96 16.12
C TRP A 182 5.56 -13.48 14.71
N ASP A 183 5.05 -14.70 14.60
CA ASP A 183 4.68 -15.27 13.30
C ASP A 183 3.49 -14.55 12.68
N VAL A 184 2.48 -14.20 13.50
CA VAL A 184 1.38 -13.35 13.03
C VAL A 184 1.94 -12.02 12.51
N ARG A 185 2.85 -11.36 13.24
CA ARG A 185 3.48 -10.11 12.77
C ARG A 185 4.22 -10.28 11.45
N LYS A 186 4.97 -11.37 11.29
CA LYS A 186 5.62 -11.70 10.01
C LYS A 186 4.60 -11.84 8.88
N LYS A 187 3.46 -12.46 9.15
CA LYS A 187 2.36 -12.57 8.18
C LYS A 187 1.70 -11.22 7.88
N LEU A 188 1.56 -10.33 8.87
CA LEU A 188 1.09 -8.96 8.63
C LEU A 188 2.06 -8.16 7.75
N ALA A 189 3.38 -8.35 7.92
CA ALA A 189 4.38 -7.73 7.05
C ALA A 189 4.28 -8.25 5.59
N GLU A 190 4.10 -9.56 5.41
CA GLU A 190 3.81 -10.15 4.09
C GLU A 190 2.53 -9.56 3.46
N LEU A 191 1.50 -9.31 4.27
CA LEU A 191 0.24 -8.73 3.84
C LEU A 191 0.38 -7.25 3.43
N ILE A 192 1.21 -6.46 4.12
CA ILE A 192 1.53 -5.08 3.71
C ILE A 192 2.19 -5.08 2.33
N ILE A 193 3.17 -5.97 2.11
CA ILE A 193 3.83 -6.11 0.80
C ILE A 193 2.81 -6.47 -0.28
N TRP A 194 1.85 -7.34 0.03
CA TRP A 194 0.76 -7.64 -0.90
C TRP A 194 -0.10 -6.40 -1.21
N CYS A 195 -0.49 -5.63 -0.19
CA CYS A 195 -1.23 -4.39 -0.39
C CYS A 195 -0.47 -3.40 -1.29
N ASP A 196 0.85 -3.24 -1.08
CA ASP A 196 1.66 -2.33 -1.88
C ASP A 196 1.74 -2.79 -3.35
N ARG A 197 1.87 -4.09 -3.60
CA ARG A 197 1.81 -4.64 -4.97
C ARG A 197 0.46 -4.41 -5.63
N GLU A 198 -0.62 -4.60 -4.89
CA GLU A 198 -1.97 -4.40 -5.42
C GLU A 198 -2.24 -2.92 -5.70
N VAL A 199 -1.78 -2.01 -4.84
CA VAL A 199 -1.83 -0.56 -5.11
C VAL A 199 -1.11 -0.20 -6.40
N ILE A 200 0.10 -0.74 -6.64
CA ILE A 200 0.84 -0.49 -7.89
C ILE A 200 0.05 -1.00 -9.11
N SER A 201 -0.50 -2.21 -9.03
CA SER A 201 -1.36 -2.80 -10.08
C SER A 201 -2.59 -1.94 -10.38
N LEU A 202 -3.26 -1.41 -9.34
CA LEU A 202 -4.42 -0.52 -9.51
C LEU A 202 -4.04 0.83 -10.09
N LEU A 203 -2.91 1.42 -9.67
CA LEU A 203 -2.40 2.68 -10.21
C LEU A 203 -1.99 2.54 -11.69
N GLU A 204 -1.44 1.39 -12.10
CA GLU A 204 -1.13 1.11 -13.50
C GLU A 204 -2.42 1.07 -14.35
N LYS A 205 -3.46 0.38 -13.85
CA LYS A 205 -4.78 0.34 -14.50
C LYS A 205 -5.43 1.73 -14.57
N GLU A 206 -5.33 2.51 -13.50
CA GLU A 206 -5.83 3.89 -13.45
C GLU A 206 -5.12 4.78 -14.46
N THR A 207 -3.79 4.68 -14.55
CA THR A 207 -2.98 5.43 -15.53
C THR A 207 -3.40 5.09 -16.96
N GLN A 208 -3.64 3.81 -17.24
CA GLN A 208 -4.12 3.37 -18.55
C GLN A 208 -5.50 3.96 -18.88
N LEU A 209 -6.42 4.00 -17.90
CA LEU A 209 -7.73 4.65 -18.05
C LEU A 209 -7.61 6.16 -18.27
N GLN A 210 -6.67 6.85 -17.63
CA GLN A 210 -6.41 8.27 -17.86
C GLN A 210 -5.91 8.55 -19.29
N ILE A 211 -5.03 7.67 -19.81
CA ILE A 211 -4.57 7.75 -21.21
C ILE A 211 -5.76 7.53 -22.17
N GLU A 212 -6.61 6.55 -21.90
CA GLU A 212 -7.82 6.28 -22.68
C GLU A 212 -8.81 7.45 -22.65
N LEU A 213 -9.03 8.04 -21.47
CA LEU A 213 -9.84 9.23 -21.29
C LEU A 213 -9.32 10.40 -22.14
N GLY A 214 -8.00 10.59 -22.15
CA GLY A 214 -7.35 11.59 -23.00
C GLY A 214 -7.62 11.34 -24.49
N LYS A 215 -7.46 10.11 -24.97
CA LYS A 215 -7.73 9.72 -26.36
C LYS A 215 -9.20 9.92 -26.73
N HIS A 216 -10.14 9.55 -25.85
CA HIS A 216 -11.57 9.77 -26.08
C HIS A 216 -11.92 11.25 -26.16
N THR A 217 -11.30 12.08 -25.32
CA THR A 217 -11.49 13.54 -25.35
C THR A 217 -10.92 14.16 -26.63
N ASP A 218 -9.76 13.71 -27.08
CA ASP A 218 -9.18 14.18 -28.34
C ASP A 218 -10.05 13.79 -29.53
N ASN A 219 -10.52 12.53 -29.59
CA ASN A 219 -11.44 12.07 -30.63
C ASN A 219 -12.75 12.85 -30.63
N TYR A 220 -13.30 13.15 -29.45
CA TYR A 220 -14.48 14.00 -29.31
C TYR A 220 -14.26 15.38 -29.93
N ASN A 221 -13.12 16.02 -29.64
CA ASN A 221 -12.77 17.32 -30.21
C ASN A 221 -12.52 17.25 -31.73
N TYR A 222 -11.93 16.16 -32.24
CA TYR A 222 -11.77 15.93 -33.67
C TYR A 222 -13.11 15.82 -34.40
N GLU A 223 -14.03 14.98 -33.91
CA GLU A 223 -15.35 14.81 -34.52
C GLU A 223 -16.14 16.13 -34.53
N ARG A 224 -16.06 16.92 -33.46
CA ARG A 224 -16.68 18.25 -33.40
C ARG A 224 -16.09 19.23 -34.39
N ARG A 225 -14.76 19.22 -34.56
CA ARG A 225 -14.06 20.05 -35.54
C ARG A 225 -14.48 19.68 -36.96
N ASP A 226 -14.60 18.40 -37.26
CA ASP A 226 -14.97 17.93 -38.59
C ASP A 226 -16.46 18.20 -38.88
N ALA A 227 -17.33 18.08 -37.87
CA ALA A 227 -18.72 18.55 -37.96
C ALA A 227 -18.81 20.06 -38.25
N LEU A 228 -17.97 20.88 -37.60
CA LEU A 228 -17.92 22.32 -37.84
C LEU A 228 -17.52 22.61 -39.29
N LYS A 229 -16.47 21.95 -39.79
CA LYS A 229 -16.02 22.11 -41.19
C LYS A 229 -17.07 21.68 -42.21
N ALA A 230 -17.88 20.67 -41.90
CA ALA A 230 -18.97 20.24 -42.77
C ALA A 230 -20.18 21.20 -42.75
N SER A 231 -20.29 22.03 -41.72
CA SER A 231 -21.38 23.01 -41.53
C SER A 231 -21.09 24.42 -42.08
N VAL A 232 -19.83 24.70 -42.42
CA VAL A 232 -19.34 25.94 -43.05
C VAL A 232 -19.21 25.74 -44.55
#